data_AF-A0A8J5ITZ2-F1
#
_entry.id   AF-A0A8J5ITZ2-F1
#
_cell.length_a   1.000
_cell.length_b   1.000
_cell.length_c   1.000
_cell.angle_alpha   90.00
_cell.angle_beta   90.00
_cell.angle_gamma   90.00
#
_symmetry.space_group_name_H-M   'P 1'
#
loop_
_entity.id
_entity.type
_entity.pdbx_description
1 polymer ?
#
loop_
_entity_poly.entity_id
_entity_poly.type
_entity_poly.pdbx_seq_one_letter_code
_entity_poly.pdbx_strand_id
1 'polypeptide(L)'
;MVIPYGVPVILQSVRTEKNLQNPPGSRKARCLVDNRDIYEHVVLHSVGEHKVSIQATHSDRYLQVSACGSCVFDPKNDGAWGRFSIESDPDGYLLFVSCHLGPILQCDKNGVVKCTSDNLHYWGIWRIVEPRVTISYVPHVPTPRSILAGRERQEFILELAKCGKTPDEIDQIVARMFDARLSSTKAVDTRLNDQPFKMVLYELP
;
A
#
# COMPACT_ATOMS: atom_id res chain seq x y z
N MET A 1 6.63 0.11 -21.64
CA MET A 1 6.77 0.24 -20.17
C MET A 1 6.81 -1.16 -19.55
N VAL A 2 7.58 -1.37 -18.47
CA VAL A 2 7.54 -2.61 -17.68
C VAL A 2 6.72 -2.35 -16.41
N ILE A 3 5.74 -3.19 -16.12
CA ILE A 3 4.91 -3.08 -14.91
C ILE A 3 5.65 -3.75 -13.74
N PRO A 4 5.95 -3.02 -12.64
CA PRO A 4 6.66 -3.56 -11.49
C PRO A 4 5.70 -4.37 -10.58
N TYR A 5 5.59 -5.67 -10.84
CA TYR A 5 4.79 -6.57 -10.02
C TYR A 5 5.47 -6.91 -8.68
N GLY A 6 4.66 -7.20 -7.65
CA GLY A 6 5.14 -7.70 -6.36
C GLY A 6 5.88 -6.68 -5.50
N VAL A 7 5.99 -5.43 -5.94
CA VAL A 7 6.60 -4.33 -5.20
C VAL A 7 5.59 -3.20 -4.97
N PRO A 8 5.74 -2.42 -3.88
CA PRO A 8 4.93 -1.23 -3.67
C PRO A 8 5.06 -0.23 -4.82
N VAL A 9 3.94 0.34 -5.22
CA VAL A 9 3.81 1.43 -6.20
C VAL A 9 2.73 2.41 -5.78
N ILE A 10 2.69 3.57 -6.44
CA ILE A 10 1.57 4.51 -6.36
C ILE A 10 0.85 4.49 -7.71
N LEU A 11 -0.46 4.23 -7.69
CA LEU A 11 -1.30 4.42 -8.86
C LEU A 11 -1.90 5.82 -8.83
N GLN A 12 -1.45 6.69 -9.73
CA GLN A 12 -1.94 8.05 -9.84
C GLN A 12 -2.92 8.19 -11.01
N SER A 13 -4.10 8.73 -10.74
CA SER A 13 -5.04 9.14 -11.78
C SER A 13 -4.44 10.32 -12.53
N VAL A 14 -4.20 10.15 -13.83
CA VAL A 14 -3.60 11.19 -14.68
C VAL A 14 -4.48 12.43 -14.71
N ARG A 15 -5.80 12.24 -14.74
CA ARG A 15 -6.77 13.32 -14.82
C ARG A 15 -6.81 14.19 -13.57
N THR A 16 -6.84 13.55 -12.40
CA THR A 16 -7.05 14.27 -11.13
C THR A 16 -5.73 14.62 -10.46
N GLU A 17 -4.62 14.04 -10.91
CA GLU A 17 -3.31 14.10 -10.27
C GLU A 17 -3.34 13.62 -8.81
N LYS A 18 -4.30 12.73 -8.50
CA LYS A 18 -4.52 12.14 -7.18
C LYS A 18 -4.23 10.64 -7.20
N ASN A 19 -3.80 10.13 -6.06
CA ASN A 19 -3.35 8.76 -5.89
C ASN A 19 -4.49 7.88 -5.42
N LEU A 20 -4.57 6.65 -5.91
CA LEU A 20 -5.44 5.62 -5.36
C LEU A 20 -4.99 5.32 -3.93
N GLN A 21 -5.91 5.44 -2.97
CA GLN A 21 -5.64 5.20 -1.57
C GLN A 21 -6.67 4.27 -0.94
N ASN A 22 -6.22 3.53 0.07
CA ASN A 22 -7.08 2.95 1.09
C ASN A 22 -6.98 3.83 2.36
N PRO A 23 -7.93 4.76 2.60
CA PRO A 23 -7.81 5.72 3.69
C PRO A 23 -7.93 5.07 5.08
N PRO A 24 -7.31 5.66 6.12
CA PRO A 24 -7.41 5.15 7.48
C PRO A 24 -8.87 5.09 7.94
N GLY A 25 -9.23 4.01 8.64
CA GLY A 25 -10.58 3.80 9.17
C GLY A 25 -11.67 3.57 8.10
N SER A 26 -11.30 3.44 6.82
CA SER A 26 -12.24 3.19 5.73
C SER A 26 -11.82 2.00 4.88
N ARG A 27 -12.80 1.30 4.31
CA ARG A 27 -12.60 0.31 3.24
C ARG A 27 -12.82 0.90 1.86
N LYS A 28 -13.33 2.13 1.75
CA LYS A 28 -13.65 2.71 0.44
C LYS A 28 -12.38 3.13 -0.27
N ALA A 29 -12.24 2.74 -1.54
CA ALA A 29 -11.18 3.28 -2.39
C ALA A 29 -11.47 4.76 -2.71
N ARG A 30 -10.42 5.58 -2.66
CA ARG A 30 -10.47 7.02 -2.93
C ARG A 30 -9.26 7.47 -3.73
N CYS A 31 -9.43 8.52 -4.52
CA CYS A 31 -8.30 9.28 -5.02
C CYS A 31 -8.11 10.51 -4.14
N LEU A 32 -6.98 10.58 -3.45
CA LEU A 32 -6.63 11.72 -2.61
C LEU A 32 -5.29 12.31 -3.06
N VAL A 33 -5.01 13.52 -2.61
CA VAL A 33 -3.72 14.16 -2.91
C VAL A 33 -2.56 13.31 -2.37
N ASP A 34 -1.39 13.47 -2.98
CA ASP A 34 -0.14 12.88 -2.52
C ASP A 34 0.10 13.30 -1.06
N ASN A 35 -0.05 12.33 -0.16
CA ASN A 35 0.13 12.53 1.28
C ASN A 35 1.46 11.94 1.77
N ARG A 36 2.26 11.34 0.87
CA ARG A 36 3.53 10.66 1.16
C ARG A 36 3.41 9.64 2.29
N ASP A 37 2.36 8.82 2.24
CA ASP A 37 2.02 7.90 3.33
C ASP A 37 1.59 6.53 2.81
N ILE A 38 1.68 5.51 3.67
CA ILE A 38 1.43 4.09 3.39
C ILE A 38 0.04 3.81 2.82
N TYR A 39 -0.92 4.72 2.98
CA TYR A 39 -2.28 4.57 2.48
C TYR A 39 -2.39 4.65 0.96
N GLU A 40 -1.41 5.24 0.28
CA GLU A 40 -1.36 5.35 -1.18
C GLU A 40 -0.50 4.27 -1.87
N HIS A 41 0.19 3.47 -1.06
CA HIS A 41 1.03 2.39 -1.54
C HIS A 41 0.17 1.15 -1.82
N VAL A 42 0.22 0.69 -3.08
CA VAL A 42 -0.42 -0.54 -3.52
C VAL A 42 0.60 -1.50 -4.13
N VAL A 43 0.33 -2.80 -4.11
CA VAL A 43 1.09 -3.81 -4.84
C VAL A 43 0.23 -4.35 -5.97
N LEU A 44 0.82 -4.44 -7.16
CA LEU A 44 0.21 -5.14 -8.29
C LEU A 44 0.69 -6.59 -8.27
N HIS A 45 -0.24 -7.52 -8.09
CA HIS A 45 0.06 -8.96 -8.15
C HIS A 45 -0.39 -9.52 -9.48
N SER A 46 0.51 -10.18 -10.21
CA SER A 46 0.13 -10.90 -11.43
C SER A 46 -0.64 -12.16 -11.06
N VAL A 47 -1.80 -12.37 -11.69
CA VAL A 47 -2.68 -13.54 -11.47
C VAL A 47 -2.86 -14.38 -12.75
N GLY A 48 -1.89 -14.29 -13.67
CA GLY A 48 -1.88 -14.99 -14.97
C GLY A 48 -2.54 -14.18 -16.10
N GLU A 49 -2.28 -14.55 -17.37
CA GLU A 49 -2.93 -13.99 -18.58
C GLU A 49 -3.06 -12.46 -18.62
N HIS A 50 -2.00 -11.71 -18.27
CA HIS A 50 -2.02 -10.23 -18.22
C HIS A 50 -3.07 -9.63 -17.26
N LYS A 51 -3.51 -10.41 -16.28
CA LYS A 51 -4.43 -9.97 -15.23
C LYS A 51 -3.66 -9.64 -13.96
N VAL A 52 -4.20 -8.69 -13.21
CA VAL A 52 -3.67 -8.29 -11.92
C VAL A 52 -4.73 -8.24 -10.86
N SER A 53 -4.31 -8.38 -9.62
CA SER A 53 -5.03 -7.86 -8.46
C SER A 53 -4.26 -6.69 -7.86
N ILE A 54 -4.99 -5.75 -7.24
CA ILE A 54 -4.43 -4.54 -6.64
C ILE A 54 -4.59 -4.66 -5.13
N GLN A 55 -3.49 -4.65 -4.39
CA GLN A 55 -3.50 -4.80 -2.95
C GLN A 55 -3.06 -3.51 -2.26
N ALA A 56 -3.79 -3.02 -1.27
CA ALA A 56 -3.31 -1.97 -0.38
C ALA A 56 -2.24 -2.54 0.56
N THR A 57 -1.04 -1.96 0.53
CA THR A 57 0.10 -2.46 1.34
C THR A 57 -0.18 -2.43 2.83
N HIS A 58 -0.75 -1.34 3.34
CA HIS A 58 -0.89 -1.13 4.78
C HIS A 58 -1.92 -2.05 5.44
N SER A 59 -2.99 -2.40 4.72
CA SER A 59 -4.12 -3.18 5.25
C SER A 59 -4.11 -4.63 4.80
N ASP A 60 -3.24 -4.99 3.87
CA ASP A 60 -3.16 -6.31 3.22
C ASP A 60 -4.47 -6.68 2.48
N ARG A 61 -5.30 -5.68 2.16
CA ARG A 61 -6.60 -5.89 1.51
C ARG A 61 -6.52 -5.66 0.02
N TYR A 62 -7.27 -6.45 -0.72
CA TYR A 62 -7.38 -6.35 -2.16
C TYR A 62 -8.52 -5.43 -2.56
N LEU A 63 -8.29 -4.65 -3.63
CA LEU A 63 -9.32 -3.86 -4.28
C LEU A 63 -10.33 -4.80 -4.92
N GLN A 64 -11.59 -4.64 -4.56
CA GLN A 64 -12.71 -5.37 -5.09
C GLN A 64 -13.71 -4.40 -5.72
N VAL A 65 -14.28 -4.82 -6.84
CA VAL A 65 -15.39 -4.13 -7.50
C VAL A 65 -16.69 -4.82 -7.07
N SER A 66 -17.69 -4.06 -6.65
CA SER A 66 -19.03 -4.60 -6.41
C SER A 66 -19.85 -4.68 -7.69
N ALA A 67 -21.00 -5.39 -7.66
CA ALA A 67 -21.92 -5.47 -8.79
C ALA A 67 -22.42 -4.09 -9.28
N CYS A 68 -22.47 -3.08 -8.40
CA CYS A 68 -22.84 -1.70 -8.76
C CYS A 68 -21.63 -0.82 -9.14
N GLY A 69 -20.46 -1.42 -9.37
CA GLY A 69 -19.25 -0.70 -9.77
C GLY A 69 -18.53 0.03 -8.63
N SER A 70 -18.97 -0.11 -7.37
CA SER A 70 -18.26 0.53 -6.24
C SER A 70 -16.97 -0.21 -5.93
N CYS A 71 -15.89 0.52 -5.62
CA CYS A 71 -14.58 -0.06 -5.34
C CYS A 71 -14.23 0.03 -3.84
N VAL A 72 -13.82 -1.10 -3.26
CA VAL A 72 -13.45 -1.20 -1.84
C VAL A 72 -12.21 -2.06 -1.63
N PHE A 73 -11.36 -1.71 -0.67
CA PHE A 73 -10.30 -2.56 -0.13
C PHE A 73 -10.86 -3.33 1.07
N ASP A 74 -11.35 -4.55 0.82
CA ASP A 74 -11.97 -5.38 1.85
C ASP A 74 -11.40 -6.81 1.92
N PRO A 75 -11.45 -7.63 0.86
CA PRO A 75 -11.01 -9.02 0.96
C PRO A 75 -9.51 -9.12 1.28
N LYS A 76 -9.13 -10.13 2.06
CA LYS A 76 -7.73 -10.49 2.33
C LYS A 76 -7.15 -11.48 1.31
N ASN A 77 -7.90 -11.81 0.27
CA ASN A 77 -7.49 -12.70 -0.80
C ASN A 77 -7.85 -12.10 -2.17
N ASP A 78 -7.20 -12.60 -3.20
CA ASP A 78 -7.27 -12.16 -4.60
C ASP A 78 -8.45 -12.79 -5.36
N GLY A 79 -9.65 -12.69 -4.77
CA GLY A 79 -10.89 -13.20 -5.36
C GLY A 79 -11.17 -12.63 -6.77
N ALA A 80 -11.97 -13.36 -7.55
CA ALA A 80 -12.23 -13.04 -8.97
C ALA A 80 -12.74 -11.59 -9.22
N TRP A 81 -13.44 -11.00 -8.25
CA TRP A 81 -13.98 -9.63 -8.31
C TRP A 81 -12.94 -8.52 -8.05
N GLY A 82 -11.70 -8.90 -7.70
CA GLY A 82 -10.56 -7.99 -7.58
C GLY A 82 -9.56 -8.11 -8.73
N ARG A 83 -9.92 -8.81 -9.81
CA ARG A 83 -9.06 -9.04 -10.97
C ARG A 83 -9.35 -8.04 -12.09
N PHE A 84 -8.27 -7.51 -12.66
CA PHE A 84 -8.30 -6.56 -13.77
C PHE A 84 -7.39 -7.02 -14.88
N SER A 85 -7.79 -6.93 -16.13
CA SER A 85 -6.84 -6.90 -17.24
C SER A 85 -6.22 -5.52 -17.33
N ILE A 86 -4.91 -5.47 -17.60
CA ILE A 86 -4.21 -4.21 -17.82
C ILE A 86 -4.04 -4.00 -19.31
N GLU A 87 -4.48 -2.85 -19.80
CA GLU A 87 -4.09 -2.32 -21.09
C GLU A 87 -3.09 -1.18 -20.86
N SER A 88 -2.00 -1.16 -21.62
CA SER A 88 -0.97 -0.12 -21.53
C SER A 88 -0.70 0.48 -22.90
N ASP A 89 -0.51 1.79 -22.95
CA ASP A 89 -0.10 2.50 -24.17
C ASP A 89 1.42 2.73 -24.23
N PRO A 90 1.97 3.21 -25.38
CA PRO A 90 3.39 3.49 -25.52
C PRO A 90 3.93 4.55 -24.55
N ASP A 91 3.07 5.46 -24.08
CA ASP A 91 3.41 6.54 -23.14
C ASP A 91 3.46 6.04 -21.67
N GLY A 92 3.10 4.78 -21.43
CA GLY A 92 3.12 4.16 -20.11
C GLY A 92 1.88 4.46 -19.28
N TYR A 93 0.80 4.91 -19.91
CA TYR A 93 -0.49 5.00 -19.25
C TYR A 93 -1.18 3.64 -19.21
N LEU A 94 -1.96 3.44 -18.15
CA LEU A 94 -2.61 2.19 -17.84
C LEU A 94 -4.13 2.36 -17.75
N LEU A 95 -4.84 1.40 -18.33
CA LEU A 95 -6.26 1.16 -18.10
C LEU A 95 -6.41 -0.17 -17.36
N PHE A 96 -7.24 -0.17 -16.31
CA PHE A 96 -7.60 -1.39 -15.59
C PHE A 96 -9.05 -1.74 -15.92
N VAL A 97 -9.25 -2.84 -16.63
CA VAL A 97 -10.57 -3.31 -17.06
C VAL A 97 -10.99 -4.43 -16.13
N SER A 98 -12.14 -4.29 -15.44
CA SER A 98 -12.63 -5.32 -14.53
C SER A 98 -12.91 -6.62 -15.27
N CYS A 99 -12.26 -7.73 -14.88
CA CYS A 99 -12.46 -9.03 -15.53
C CYS A 99 -13.87 -9.59 -15.32
N HIS A 100 -14.57 -9.13 -14.28
CA HIS A 100 -15.89 -9.67 -13.95
C HIS A 100 -17.01 -8.95 -14.70
N LEU A 101 -16.89 -7.64 -14.88
CA LEU A 101 -18.00 -6.82 -15.40
C LEU A 101 -17.67 -6.16 -16.74
N GLY A 102 -16.40 -5.91 -17.07
CA GLY A 102 -15.97 -5.13 -18.24
C GLY A 102 -15.76 -3.61 -18.02
N PRO A 103 -16.42 -2.91 -17.07
CA PRO A 103 -16.11 -1.55 -16.68
C PRO A 103 -14.65 -1.29 -16.32
N ILE A 104 -14.23 -0.07 -16.62
CA ILE A 104 -12.87 0.42 -16.35
C ILE A 104 -12.78 1.09 -14.99
N LEU A 105 -11.67 0.90 -14.29
CA LEU A 105 -11.36 1.56 -13.01
C LEU A 105 -11.16 3.05 -13.26
N GLN A 106 -12.04 3.87 -12.71
CA GLN A 106 -12.02 5.32 -12.85
C GLN A 106 -11.92 6.02 -11.50
N CYS A 107 -11.36 7.22 -11.57
CA CYS A 107 -11.42 8.20 -10.51
C CYS A 107 -12.33 9.36 -10.95
N ASP A 108 -13.40 9.66 -10.23
CA ASP A 108 -14.25 10.80 -10.62
C ASP A 108 -13.74 12.15 -10.08
N LYS A 109 -14.41 13.23 -10.49
CA LYS A 109 -14.09 14.61 -10.04
C LYS A 109 -14.14 14.81 -8.51
N ASN A 110 -14.86 13.96 -7.79
CA ASN A 110 -14.99 14.01 -6.34
C ASN A 110 -13.97 13.09 -5.63
N GLY A 111 -13.07 12.44 -6.38
CA GLY A 111 -12.09 11.49 -5.85
C GLY A 111 -12.72 10.15 -5.45
N VAL A 112 -13.91 9.82 -5.97
CA VAL A 112 -14.51 8.50 -5.76
C VAL A 112 -13.97 7.54 -6.81
N VAL A 113 -13.46 6.40 -6.35
CA VAL A 113 -13.00 5.31 -7.21
C VAL A 113 -14.15 4.38 -7.48
N LYS A 114 -14.40 4.10 -8.76
CA LYS A 114 -15.48 3.23 -9.23
C LYS A 114 -15.08 2.54 -10.53
N CYS A 115 -15.70 1.42 -10.84
CA CYS A 115 -15.68 0.86 -12.18
C CYS A 115 -16.98 1.23 -12.88
N THR A 116 -16.91 1.89 -14.03
CA THR A 116 -18.09 2.21 -14.86
C THR A 116 -17.82 1.96 -16.35
N SER A 117 -18.88 1.66 -17.09
CA SER A 117 -18.87 1.53 -18.56
C SER A 117 -19.03 2.87 -19.26
N ASP A 118 -19.08 3.97 -18.52
CA ASP A 118 -19.16 5.32 -19.12
C ASP A 118 -17.94 5.54 -20.02
N ASN A 119 -18.19 5.96 -21.27
CA ASN A 119 -17.18 6.14 -22.34
C ASN A 119 -16.09 7.18 -22.03
N LEU A 120 -16.03 7.69 -20.82
CA LEU A 120 -15.03 8.62 -20.37
C LEU A 120 -13.73 7.89 -19.99
N HIS A 121 -13.13 7.21 -20.97
CA HIS A 121 -11.82 6.55 -20.86
C HIS A 121 -10.77 7.46 -20.20
N TYR A 122 -10.89 8.76 -20.42
CA TYR A 122 -10.07 9.80 -19.82
C TYR A 122 -10.03 9.81 -18.28
N TRP A 123 -11.11 9.43 -17.57
CA TRP A 123 -11.10 9.30 -16.09
C TRP A 123 -10.53 7.96 -15.61
N GLY A 124 -10.33 7.01 -16.54
CA GLY A 124 -9.78 5.68 -16.27
C GLY A 124 -8.29 5.56 -16.54
N ILE A 125 -7.61 6.66 -16.90
CA ILE A 125 -6.19 6.66 -17.20
C ILE A 125 -5.37 6.80 -15.91
N TRP A 126 -4.49 5.82 -15.68
CA TRP A 126 -3.59 5.77 -14.55
C TRP A 126 -2.14 5.78 -15.00
N ARG A 127 -1.23 6.20 -14.12
CA ARG A 127 0.20 5.99 -14.28
C ARG A 127 0.79 5.41 -12.99
N ILE A 128 1.86 4.66 -13.14
CA ILE A 128 2.65 4.17 -12.01
C ILE A 128 3.66 5.26 -11.65
N VAL A 129 3.66 5.64 -10.39
CA VAL A 129 4.67 6.51 -9.80
C VAL A 129 5.43 5.69 -8.77
N GLU A 130 6.76 5.87 -8.76
CA GLU A 130 7.61 5.21 -7.76
C GLU A 130 7.21 5.72 -6.36
N PRO A 131 6.98 4.81 -5.39
CA PRO A 131 6.82 5.23 -4.01
C PRO A 131 8.10 5.95 -3.61
N ARG A 132 7.98 7.21 -3.18
CA ARG A 132 9.14 7.90 -2.64
C ARG A 132 9.58 7.12 -1.40
N VAL A 133 10.81 6.59 -1.44
CA VAL A 133 11.40 5.77 -0.39
C VAL A 133 11.04 6.36 0.98
N THR A 134 10.10 5.70 1.65
CA THR A 134 9.96 5.85 3.10
C THR A 134 11.16 5.10 3.63
N ILE A 135 12.19 5.82 4.07
CA ILE A 135 13.36 5.21 4.72
C ILE A 135 12.84 4.53 5.99
N SER A 136 12.50 3.25 5.88
CA SER A 136 12.36 2.30 6.97
C SER A 136 13.34 1.17 6.67
N TYR A 137 14.33 1.03 7.57
CA TYR A 137 15.46 0.09 7.63
C TYR A 137 16.72 0.42 6.79
N VAL A 138 17.79 0.90 7.44
CA VAL A 138 19.00 0.11 7.81
C VAL A 138 19.73 0.80 9.01
N PRO A 139 20.71 0.17 9.71
CA PRO A 139 20.92 0.30 11.15
C PRO A 139 21.69 1.59 11.53
N HIS A 140 21.31 2.16 12.67
CA HIS A 140 22.11 3.00 13.57
C HIS A 140 23.20 3.90 12.95
N VAL A 141 22.80 4.94 12.20
CA VAL A 141 23.57 6.19 12.07
C VAL A 141 22.58 7.37 12.14
N PRO A 142 22.78 8.38 13.01
CA PRO A 142 21.80 9.45 13.18
C PRO A 142 21.82 10.37 11.95
N THR A 143 20.71 10.38 11.22
CA THR A 143 20.43 11.34 10.12
C THR A 143 19.46 12.44 10.59
N PRO A 144 19.33 13.56 9.85
CA PRO A 144 18.66 14.79 10.30
C PRO A 144 17.17 14.66 10.70
N ARG A 145 16.49 13.56 10.35
CA ARG A 145 15.14 13.23 10.87
C ARG A 145 15.13 12.86 12.35
N SER A 146 16.25 12.37 12.90
CA SER A 146 16.41 12.21 14.36
C SER A 146 16.42 13.55 15.10
N ILE A 147 16.86 14.62 14.43
CA ILE A 147 16.88 15.98 14.98
C ILE A 147 15.46 16.58 15.00
N LEU A 148 14.64 16.28 13.99
CA LEU A 148 13.24 16.73 13.91
C LEU A 148 12.32 15.95 14.86
N ALA A 149 12.49 14.62 14.96
CA ALA A 149 11.83 13.82 16.00
C ALA A 149 12.30 14.25 17.40
N GLY A 150 13.57 14.66 17.56
CA GLY A 150 14.09 15.26 18.79
C GLY A 150 13.41 16.59 19.14
N ARG A 151 13.24 17.49 18.17
CA ARG A 151 12.57 18.79 18.39
C ARG A 151 11.09 18.61 18.73
N GLU A 152 10.35 17.80 17.98
CA GLU A 152 8.94 17.52 18.26
C GLU A 152 8.75 16.77 19.59
N ARG A 153 9.62 15.80 19.90
CA ARG A 153 9.63 15.10 21.19
C ARG A 153 9.95 16.05 22.34
N GLN A 154 10.89 16.98 22.17
CA GLN A 154 11.27 17.95 23.19
C GLN A 154 10.20 19.01 23.41
N GLU A 155 9.55 19.51 22.35
CA GLU A 155 8.39 20.40 22.45
C GLU A 155 7.22 19.69 23.15
N PHE A 156 6.96 18.43 22.81
CA PHE A 156 5.92 17.63 23.46
C PHE A 156 6.21 17.37 24.95
N ILE A 157 7.46 17.04 25.31
CA ILE A 157 7.89 16.90 26.72
C ILE A 157 7.71 18.22 27.48
N LEU A 158 8.08 19.36 26.87
CA LEU A 158 7.90 20.68 27.48
C LEU A 158 6.43 21.01 27.70
N GLU A 159 5.54 20.70 26.75
CA GLU A 159 4.09 20.88 26.94
C GLU A 159 3.54 19.96 28.03
N LEU A 160 3.96 18.70 28.10
CA LEU A 160 3.54 17.80 29.19
C LEU A 160 4.01 18.31 30.56
N ALA A 161 5.23 18.83 30.65
CA ALA A 161 5.75 19.45 31.87
C ALA A 161 4.97 20.71 32.26
N LYS A 162 4.61 21.56 31.29
CA LYS A 162 3.72 22.72 31.51
C LYS A 162 2.33 22.31 31.98
N CYS A 163 1.83 21.14 31.55
CA CYS A 163 0.59 20.54 32.04
C CYS A 163 0.71 19.90 33.44
N GLY A 164 1.87 20.01 34.10
CA GLY A 164 2.09 19.53 35.47
C GLY A 164 2.32 18.03 35.60
N LYS A 165 2.69 17.34 34.51
CA LYS A 165 2.99 15.90 34.54
C LYS A 165 4.32 15.64 35.25
N THR A 166 4.35 14.56 36.03
CA THR A 166 5.58 14.10 36.69
C THR A 166 6.54 13.46 35.67
N PRO A 167 7.87 13.46 35.92
CA PRO A 167 8.84 12.90 34.98
C PRO A 167 8.52 11.45 34.57
N ASP A 168 8.11 10.60 35.51
CA ASP A 168 7.78 9.20 35.25
C ASP A 168 6.53 9.04 34.36
N GLU A 169 5.54 9.92 34.49
CA GLU A 169 4.36 9.94 33.62
C GLU A 169 4.71 10.40 32.20
N ILE A 170 5.56 11.42 32.09
CA ILE A 170 6.04 11.93 30.81
C ILE A 170 6.76 10.81 30.08
N ASP A 171 7.68 10.11 30.74
CA ASP A 171 8.45 9.02 30.15
C ASP A 171 7.56 7.87 29.67
N GLN A 172 6.53 7.50 30.43
CA GLN A 172 5.56 6.48 30.00
C GLN A 172 4.72 6.91 28.79
N ILE A 173 4.28 8.18 28.75
CA ILE A 173 3.48 8.70 27.64
C ILE A 173 4.32 8.77 26.37
N VAL A 174 5.54 9.30 26.50
CA VAL A 174 6.47 9.44 25.39
C VAL A 174 6.88 8.06 24.86
N ALA A 175 7.22 7.11 25.74
CA ALA A 175 7.55 5.75 25.32
C ALA A 175 6.37 5.05 24.60
N ARG A 176 5.12 5.28 25.04
CA ARG A 176 3.95 4.72 24.35
C ARG A 176 3.68 5.36 22.98
N MET A 177 3.89 6.65 22.85
CA MET A 177 3.61 7.36 21.60
C MET A 177 4.71 7.19 20.56
N PHE A 178 5.97 7.18 20.99
CA PHE A 178 7.11 7.17 20.09
C PHE A 178 7.79 5.79 19.98
N ASP A 179 7.77 4.98 21.04
CA ASP A 179 8.59 3.76 21.12
C ASP A 179 7.76 2.43 21.10
N ALA A 180 6.46 2.44 21.44
CA ALA A 180 5.66 1.21 21.59
C ALA A 180 5.20 0.51 20.30
N ARG A 181 5.35 1.12 19.11
CA ARG A 181 5.11 0.40 17.83
C ARG A 181 6.20 -0.60 17.47
N LEU A 182 7.30 -0.65 18.23
CA LEU A 182 8.43 -1.55 17.99
C LEU A 182 8.34 -2.89 18.75
N SER A 183 7.33 -3.10 19.62
CA SER A 183 7.38 -4.20 20.61
C SER A 183 6.38 -5.34 20.43
N SER A 184 5.58 -5.41 19.35
CA SER A 184 4.65 -6.54 19.13
C SER A 184 5.18 -7.69 18.27
N THR A 185 6.51 -7.78 18.06
CA THR A 185 7.13 -8.89 17.33
C THR A 185 8.20 -9.60 18.17
N LYS A 186 7.74 -10.35 19.18
CA LYS A 186 8.47 -11.49 19.81
C LYS A 186 7.39 -12.47 20.29
N ALA A 187 7.44 -13.78 20.13
CA ALA A 187 8.41 -14.72 19.59
C ALA A 187 7.64 -15.98 19.16
N VAL A 188 8.11 -16.71 18.15
CA VAL A 188 7.79 -18.15 18.02
C VAL A 188 9.11 -18.88 17.92
N ASP A 189 9.28 -19.78 18.88
CA ASP A 189 10.42 -20.64 19.14
C ASP A 189 10.74 -21.56 17.96
N THR A 190 12.04 -21.70 17.73
CA THR A 190 12.71 -22.74 16.96
C THR A 190 12.32 -24.14 17.46
N ARG A 191 12.14 -25.12 16.56
CA ARG A 191 12.79 -26.45 16.63
C ARG A 191 12.54 -27.33 15.39
N LEU A 192 13.67 -27.74 14.81
CA LEU A 192 14.02 -28.98 14.09
C LEU A 192 13.11 -29.51 12.96
N ASN A 193 13.70 -29.61 11.75
CA ASN A 193 14.09 -30.92 11.23
C ASN A 193 15.18 -30.80 10.16
N ASP A 194 16.34 -31.40 10.47
CA ASP A 194 17.38 -31.76 9.52
C ASP A 194 16.86 -32.85 8.56
N GLN A 195 17.00 -32.62 7.26
CA GLN A 195 17.13 -33.72 6.30
C GLN A 195 18.01 -33.30 5.12
N PRO A 196 19.06 -34.06 4.78
CA PRO A 196 19.98 -33.68 3.72
C PRO A 196 19.41 -33.98 2.32
N PHE A 197 19.69 -33.06 1.40
CA PHE A 197 19.36 -33.15 -0.03
C PHE A 197 19.91 -34.42 -0.68
N LYS A 198 19.05 -35.23 -1.31
CA LYS A 198 19.45 -36.29 -2.25
C LYS A 198 19.51 -35.72 -3.66
N MET A 199 20.69 -35.71 -4.27
CA MET A 199 20.88 -35.55 -5.72
C MET A 199 20.35 -36.80 -6.44
N VAL A 200 19.54 -36.59 -7.47
CA VAL A 200 19.15 -37.62 -8.44
C VAL A 200 19.91 -37.33 -9.73
N LEU A 201 20.88 -38.18 -10.07
CA LEU A 201 21.49 -38.25 -11.40
C LEU A 201 20.53 -39.01 -12.32
N TYR A 202 20.19 -38.42 -13.47
CA TYR A 202 19.51 -39.11 -14.56
C TYR A 202 20.56 -39.67 -15.52
N GLU A 203 20.60 -40.99 -15.71
CA GLU A 203 21.23 -41.60 -16.88
C GLU A 203 20.22 -41.64 -18.03
N LEU A 204 20.65 -41.16 -19.20
CA LEU A 204 19.92 -41.23 -20.47
C LEU A 204 20.24 -42.58 -21.15
N PRO A 205 19.28 -43.26 -21.78
CA PRO A 205 19.56 -44.23 -22.83
C PRO A 205 19.95 -43.56 -24.15
#